data_AF-S7UC66-F1
#
_entry.id   AF-S7UC66-F1
#
_cell.length_a   1.000
_cell.length_b   1.000
_cell.length_c   1.000
_cell.angle_alpha   90.00
_cell.angle_beta   90.00
_cell.angle_gamma   90.00
#
_symmetry.space_group_name_H-M   'P 1'
#
loop_
_entity.id
_entity.type
_entity.pdbx_description
1 polymer ?
#
loop_
_entity_poly.entity_id
_entity_poly.type
_entity_poly.pdbx_seq_one_letter_code
_entity_poly.pdbx_strand_id
1 'polypeptide(L)'
;MDEERIGRKDERLMTTSMRPLRLQCRGHELDLNKKTLIMGIVNVTPDSFSDGGRFYDVENAVKHAKRLVAEGADIIDIGGESTRPGADPVPLDEELRRVIPAVKAIAKAVSVPISIDTYKAEVARQAMELGRTSSTTFGEPRRTLIWPVLPPRTARRSF
;
A
#
# COMPACT_ATOMS: atom_id res chain seq x y z
N MET A 1 -33.40 39.67 46.51
CA MET A 1 -34.62 39.27 45.79
C MET A 1 -34.58 40.08 44.51
N ASP A 2 -34.13 39.56 43.37
CA ASP A 2 -34.19 38.18 42.92
C ASP A 2 -32.98 37.78 42.05
N GLU A 3 -32.47 36.59 42.39
CA GLU A 3 -31.64 35.76 41.54
C GLU A 3 -32.55 35.14 40.47
N GLU A 4 -32.34 35.43 39.18
CA GLU A 4 -32.62 34.50 38.07
C GLU A 4 -32.29 35.13 36.72
N ARG A 5 -31.11 34.82 36.18
CA ARG A 5 -30.97 34.63 34.73
C ARG A 5 -29.83 33.67 34.42
N ILE A 6 -30.08 32.43 34.80
CA ILE A 6 -29.82 31.17 34.08
C ILE A 6 -28.81 31.29 32.94
N GLY A 7 -27.68 30.62 33.13
CA GLY A 7 -26.61 30.49 32.17
C GLY A 7 -27.06 29.85 30.85
N ARG A 8 -26.60 30.45 29.76
CA ARG A 8 -26.32 29.71 28.52
C ARG A 8 -24.85 29.31 28.55
N LYS A 9 -24.59 28.12 29.08
CA LYS A 9 -23.40 27.37 28.73
C LYS A 9 -23.55 26.98 27.26
N ASP A 10 -22.83 27.65 26.37
CA ASP A 10 -22.54 27.09 25.05
C ASP A 10 -21.50 25.96 25.21
N GLU A 11 -21.89 24.88 25.88
CA GLU A 11 -21.21 23.58 25.86
C GLU A 11 -21.60 22.85 24.57
N ARG A 12 -21.37 23.46 23.41
CA ARG A 12 -21.16 22.69 22.18
C ARG A 12 -19.69 22.29 22.15
N LEU A 13 -19.30 21.41 23.07
CA LEU A 13 -18.16 20.55 22.80
C LEU A 13 -18.59 19.68 21.62
N MET A 14 -18.22 20.12 20.41
CA MET A 14 -18.22 19.28 19.23
C MET A 14 -17.25 18.14 19.51
N THR A 15 -17.76 17.06 20.08
CA THR A 15 -17.11 15.75 20.03
C THR A 15 -17.14 15.36 18.56
N THR A 16 -16.16 15.84 17.80
CA THR A 16 -15.85 15.28 16.49
C THR A 16 -15.43 13.85 16.80
N SER A 17 -16.39 12.93 16.76
CA SER A 17 -16.13 11.49 16.80
C SER A 17 -15.16 11.22 15.66
N MET A 18 -13.86 11.17 15.96
CA MET A 18 -12.84 10.79 14.99
C MET A 18 -13.24 9.42 14.47
N ARG A 19 -13.69 9.36 13.22
CA ARG A 19 -14.04 8.09 12.60
C ARG A 19 -12.75 7.28 12.56
N PRO A 20 -12.79 6.00 12.96
CA PRO A 20 -11.59 5.18 12.91
C PRO A 20 -11.08 5.15 11.46
N LEU A 21 -9.85 5.63 11.28
CA LEU A 21 -9.16 5.58 9.99
C LEU A 21 -8.83 4.12 9.66
N ARG A 22 -9.70 3.48 8.86
CA ARG A 22 -9.59 2.09 8.41
C ARG A 22 -9.33 2.02 6.92
N LEU A 23 -8.46 1.11 6.52
CA LEU A 23 -7.95 1.04 5.15
C LEU A 23 -8.28 -0.35 4.60
N GLN A 24 -9.07 -0.35 3.52
CA GLN A 24 -9.61 -1.54 2.89
C GLN A 24 -8.70 -2.04 1.76
N CYS A 25 -7.69 -2.83 2.07
CA CYS A 25 -6.76 -3.40 1.11
C CYS A 25 -7.28 -4.76 0.60
N ARG A 26 -8.28 -4.74 -0.29
CA ARG A 26 -8.82 -5.92 -1.02
C ARG A 26 -8.91 -7.20 -0.18
N GLY A 27 -9.85 -7.21 0.77
CA GLY A 27 -10.06 -8.33 1.70
C GLY A 27 -9.29 -8.21 3.02
N HIS A 28 -8.38 -7.24 3.13
CA HIS A 28 -7.72 -6.87 4.39
C HIS A 28 -8.26 -5.53 4.89
N GLU A 29 -8.60 -5.45 6.18
CA GLU A 29 -8.90 -4.20 6.86
C GLU A 29 -7.76 -3.86 7.82
N LEU A 30 -7.11 -2.74 7.56
CA LEU A 30 -6.03 -2.22 8.40
C LEU A 30 -6.56 -1.04 9.23
N ASP A 31 -6.50 -1.16 10.56
CA ASP A 31 -6.97 -0.13 11.49
C ASP A 31 -5.80 0.74 11.98
N LEU A 32 -5.69 1.97 11.46
CA LEU A 32 -4.60 2.89 11.80
C LEU A 32 -4.70 3.46 13.21
N ASN A 33 -5.82 3.28 13.92
CA ASN A 33 -5.97 3.81 15.27
C ASN A 33 -5.42 2.86 16.33
N LYS A 34 -5.19 1.59 15.97
CA LYS A 34 -4.74 0.55 16.91
C LYS A 34 -3.23 0.56 17.11
N LYS A 35 -2.47 0.77 16.04
CA LYS A 35 -1.00 0.77 16.06
C LYS A 35 -0.44 1.42 14.80
N THR A 36 0.83 1.81 14.88
CA THR A 36 1.65 2.06 13.68
C THR A 36 1.76 0.77 12.88
N LEU A 37 1.46 0.83 11.58
CA LEU A 37 1.61 -0.30 10.68
C LEU A 37 3.00 -0.33 10.08
N ILE A 38 3.57 -1.53 9.95
CA ILE A 38 4.90 -1.72 9.37
C ILE A 38 4.76 -2.24 7.93
N MET A 39 5.41 -1.56 6.99
CA MET A 39 5.51 -1.98 5.59
C MET A 39 6.90 -2.58 5.34
N GLY A 40 6.93 -3.87 5.00
CA GLY A 40 8.14 -4.60 4.67
C GLY A 40 8.47 -4.47 3.19
N ILE A 41 9.69 -4.01 2.87
CA ILE A 41 10.12 -3.75 1.48
C ILE A 41 10.77 -5.00 0.87
N VAL A 42 10.33 -5.36 -0.33
CA VAL A 42 10.84 -6.47 -1.15
C VAL A 42 11.25 -5.93 -2.52
N ASN A 43 12.55 -5.72 -2.71
CA ASN A 43 13.09 -5.31 -4.00
C ASN A 43 13.34 -6.52 -4.89
N VAL A 44 12.80 -6.50 -6.11
CA VAL A 44 12.98 -7.54 -7.14
C VAL A 44 13.86 -7.05 -8.27
N THR A 45 14.98 -6.43 -7.89
CA THR A 45 16.06 -6.07 -8.79
C THR A 45 17.08 -7.20 -8.86
N PRO A 46 17.61 -7.55 -10.05
CA PRO A 46 18.75 -8.44 -10.12
C PRO A 46 19.93 -7.73 -9.44
N ASP A 47 20.26 -8.14 -8.21
CA ASP A 47 21.57 -7.79 -7.66
C ASP A 47 22.62 -8.47 -8.55
N SER A 48 23.63 -7.70 -8.91
CA SER A 48 24.61 -7.90 -9.99
C SER A 48 25.51 -9.14 -9.90
N PHE A 49 25.17 -10.15 -9.08
CA PHE A 49 26.01 -11.31 -8.80
C PHE A 49 25.25 -12.64 -8.59
N SER A 50 24.07 -12.84 -9.17
CA SER A 50 23.42 -14.16 -9.13
C SER A 50 23.20 -14.77 -10.52
N ASP A 51 24.03 -15.75 -10.85
CA ASP A 51 23.94 -16.62 -12.04
C ASP A 51 22.72 -17.58 -11.99
N GLY A 52 21.77 -17.37 -11.07
CA GLY A 52 20.68 -18.30 -10.72
C GLY A 52 19.35 -18.08 -11.44
N GLY A 53 19.20 -17.03 -12.24
CA GLY A 53 18.04 -16.81 -13.12
C GLY A 53 16.76 -16.29 -12.43
N ARG A 54 15.78 -15.90 -13.25
CA ARG A 54 14.53 -15.22 -12.85
C ARG A 54 13.71 -15.94 -11.79
N PHE A 55 13.78 -17.27 -11.74
CA PHE A 55 13.05 -18.08 -10.75
C PHE A 55 13.71 -18.01 -9.37
N TYR A 56 15.03 -17.92 -9.32
CA TYR A 56 15.77 -17.76 -8.07
C TYR A 56 15.45 -16.41 -7.40
N ASP A 57 15.35 -15.34 -8.20
CA ASP A 57 14.94 -14.02 -7.71
C ASP A 57 13.52 -14.03 -7.10
N VAL A 58 12.57 -14.74 -7.73
CA VAL A 58 11.20 -14.87 -7.22
C VAL A 58 11.16 -15.69 -5.92
N GLU A 59 11.89 -16.80 -5.84
CA GLU A 59 11.94 -17.60 -4.62
C GLU A 59 12.55 -16.84 -3.45
N ASN A 60 13.61 -16.07 -3.69
CA ASN A 60 14.22 -15.22 -2.69
C ASN A 60 13.28 -14.11 -2.24
N ALA A 61 12.55 -13.49 -3.17
CA ALA A 61 11.53 -12.49 -2.86
C ALA A 61 10.43 -13.08 -1.96
N VAL A 62 9.99 -14.32 -2.22
CA VAL A 62 9.02 -15.03 -1.37
C VAL A 62 9.58 -15.34 0.01
N LYS A 63 10.81 -15.86 0.11
CA LYS A 63 11.46 -16.15 1.40
C LYS A 63 11.60 -14.88 2.24
N HIS A 64 12.04 -13.79 1.62
CA HIS A 64 12.19 -12.49 2.26
C HIS A 64 10.84 -11.92 2.72
N ALA A 65 9.80 -11.97 1.88
CA ALA A 65 8.45 -11.55 2.25
C ALA A 65 7.91 -12.33 3.47
N LYS A 66 8.07 -13.66 3.50
CA LYS A 66 7.66 -14.48 4.65
C LYS A 66 8.39 -14.09 5.93
N ARG A 67 9.70 -13.82 5.83
CA ARG A 67 10.51 -13.36 6.95
C ARG A 67 10.01 -12.02 7.49
N LEU A 68 9.77 -11.05 6.62
CA LEU A 68 9.24 -9.74 7.01
C LEU A 68 7.89 -9.86 7.73
N VAL A 69 6.99 -10.72 7.25
CA VAL A 69 5.71 -10.98 7.93
C VAL A 69 5.94 -11.62 9.30
N ALA A 70 6.85 -12.58 9.41
CA ALA A 70 7.21 -13.19 10.71
C ALA A 70 7.84 -12.19 11.69
N GLU A 71 8.56 -11.18 11.17
CA GLU A 71 9.13 -10.07 11.94
C GLU A 71 8.09 -8.98 12.30
N GLY A 72 6.85 -9.10 11.81
CA GLY A 72 5.73 -8.22 12.18
C GLY A 72 5.32 -7.20 11.12
N ALA A 73 5.72 -7.38 9.86
CA ALA A 73 5.21 -6.55 8.76
C ALA A 73 3.69 -6.74 8.57
N ASP A 74 2.96 -5.63 8.53
CA ASP A 74 1.51 -5.55 8.29
C ASP A 74 1.18 -5.44 6.80
N ILE A 75 2.15 -5.03 5.97
CA ILE A 75 2.03 -4.83 4.53
C ILE A 75 3.36 -5.27 3.89
N ILE A 76 3.31 -5.87 2.70
CA ILE A 76 4.52 -6.10 1.88
C ILE A 76 4.50 -5.16 0.69
N ASP A 77 5.59 -4.43 0.46
CA ASP A 77 5.75 -3.51 -0.66
C ASP A 77 6.80 -4.02 -1.64
N ILE A 78 6.42 -4.14 -2.91
CA ILE A 78 7.23 -4.78 -3.94
C ILE A 78 7.66 -3.75 -4.98
N GLY A 79 8.97 -3.54 -5.10
CA GLY A 79 9.58 -2.62 -6.07
C GLY A 79 10.45 -3.35 -7.09
N GLY A 80 10.23 -3.10 -8.39
CA GLY A 80 11.02 -3.70 -9.49
C GLY A 80 12.16 -2.83 -10.02
N GLU A 81 12.23 -1.60 -9.57
CA GLU A 81 13.18 -0.58 -9.97
C GLU A 81 13.90 -0.01 -8.75
N SER A 82 15.20 0.21 -8.88
CA SER A 82 15.99 0.82 -7.81
C SER A 82 15.70 2.32 -7.76
N THR A 83 15.29 2.82 -6.60
CA THR A 83 15.13 4.26 -6.33
C THR A 83 16.43 4.95 -5.90
N ARG A 84 17.57 4.23 -5.94
CA ARG A 84 18.89 4.79 -5.58
C ARG A 84 19.31 5.90 -6.56
N PRO A 85 19.95 6.99 -6.07
CA PRO A 85 20.48 8.04 -6.94
C PRO A 85 21.45 7.49 -7.99
N GLY A 86 21.19 7.77 -9.27
CA GLY A 86 22.03 7.32 -10.38
C GLY A 86 21.70 5.94 -10.95
N ALA A 87 20.61 5.29 -10.52
CA ALA A 87 20.11 4.09 -11.19
C ALA A 87 19.50 4.46 -12.56
N ASP A 88 19.85 3.68 -13.59
CA ASP A 88 19.22 3.82 -14.91
C ASP A 88 17.75 3.40 -14.84
N PRO A 89 16.84 4.14 -15.51
CA PRO A 89 15.44 3.76 -15.58
C PRO A 89 15.27 2.37 -16.19
N VAL A 90 14.50 1.51 -15.53
CA VAL A 90 14.22 0.17 -16.04
C VAL A 90 13.10 0.25 -17.10
N PRO A 91 13.28 -0.30 -18.31
CA PRO A 91 12.20 -0.36 -19.30
C PRO A 91 10.93 -1.03 -18.76
N LEU A 92 9.76 -0.55 -19.19
CA LEU A 92 8.45 -1.07 -18.73
C LEU A 92 8.35 -2.60 -18.79
N ASP A 93 8.72 -3.19 -19.93
CA ASP A 93 8.63 -4.64 -20.14
C ASP A 93 9.54 -5.42 -19.18
N GLU A 94 10.67 -4.83 -18.79
CA GLU A 94 11.60 -5.44 -17.87
C GLU A 94 11.08 -5.38 -16.43
N GLU A 95 10.53 -4.23 -16.01
CA GLU A 95 9.88 -4.11 -14.70
C GLU A 95 8.70 -5.07 -14.58
N LEU A 96 7.84 -5.16 -15.61
CA LEU A 96 6.74 -6.13 -15.64
C LEU A 96 7.23 -7.57 -15.49
N ARG A 97 8.30 -7.94 -16.22
CA ARG A 97 8.90 -9.28 -16.14
C ARG A 97 9.43 -9.64 -14.75
N ARG A 98 9.84 -8.65 -13.95
CA ARG A 98 10.34 -8.83 -12.59
C ARG A 98 9.19 -8.85 -11.58
N VAL A 99 8.33 -7.83 -11.62
CA VAL A 99 7.29 -7.58 -10.62
C VAL A 99 6.16 -8.58 -10.71
N ILE A 100 5.63 -8.86 -11.90
CA ILE A 100 4.41 -9.68 -12.05
C ILE A 100 4.58 -11.10 -11.50
N PRO A 101 5.66 -11.85 -11.79
CA PRO A 101 5.88 -13.17 -11.19
C PRO A 101 6.06 -13.11 -9.67
N ALA A 102 6.79 -12.11 -9.16
CA ALA A 102 7.04 -11.96 -7.73
C ALA A 102 5.75 -11.66 -6.96
N VAL A 103 4.93 -10.72 -7.44
CA VAL A 103 3.62 -10.39 -6.86
C VAL A 103 2.75 -11.64 -6.81
N LYS A 104 2.65 -12.40 -7.91
CA LYS A 104 1.85 -13.63 -7.97
C LYS A 104 2.32 -14.68 -6.96
N ALA A 105 3.63 -14.83 -6.77
CA ALA A 105 4.19 -15.81 -5.85
C ALA A 105 4.03 -15.38 -4.39
N ILE A 106 4.37 -14.13 -4.06
CA ILE A 106 4.24 -13.57 -2.70
C ILE A 106 2.77 -13.52 -2.28
N ALA A 107 1.87 -13.13 -3.17
CA ALA A 107 0.43 -13.13 -2.95
C ALA A 107 -0.09 -14.47 -2.45
N LYS A 108 0.47 -15.60 -2.91
CA LYS A 108 0.09 -16.94 -2.44
C LYS A 108 0.75 -17.34 -1.13
N ALA A 109 1.87 -16.71 -0.78
CA ALA A 109 2.76 -17.10 0.30
C ALA A 109 2.53 -16.35 1.61
N VAL A 110 1.95 -15.14 1.55
CA VAL A 110 1.70 -14.29 2.73
C VAL A 110 0.21 -13.97 2.88
N SER A 111 -0.20 -13.66 4.11
CA SER A 111 -1.58 -13.30 4.49
C SER A 111 -1.78 -11.81 4.71
N VAL A 112 -0.78 -10.98 4.42
CA VAL A 112 -0.85 -9.53 4.55
C VAL A 112 -1.09 -8.88 3.19
N PRO A 113 -1.69 -7.69 3.13
CA PRO A 113 -1.88 -6.97 1.88
C PRO A 113 -0.53 -6.66 1.20
N ILE A 114 -0.59 -6.63 -0.13
CA ILE A 114 0.57 -6.32 -0.97
C ILE A 114 0.40 -4.93 -1.58
N SER A 115 1.47 -4.15 -1.53
CA SER A 115 1.70 -2.87 -2.19
C SER A 115 2.68 -3.05 -3.34
N ILE A 116 2.57 -2.23 -4.39
CA ILE A 116 3.56 -2.13 -5.48
C ILE A 116 4.13 -0.72 -5.47
N ASP A 117 5.45 -0.64 -5.37
CA ASP A 117 6.21 0.60 -5.54
C ASP A 117 6.60 0.75 -7.01
N THR A 118 5.80 1.51 -7.74
CA THR A 118 6.06 1.85 -9.14
C THR A 118 5.46 3.21 -9.49
N TYR A 119 6.16 3.97 -10.33
CA TYR A 119 5.63 5.16 -10.98
C TYR A 119 4.97 4.85 -12.33
N LYS A 120 5.13 3.64 -12.87
CA LYS A 120 4.60 3.24 -14.18
C LYS A 120 3.18 2.74 -14.04
N ALA A 121 2.22 3.49 -14.58
CA ALA A 121 0.79 3.17 -14.48
C ALA A 121 0.45 1.75 -15.00
N GLU A 122 1.13 1.29 -16.04
CA GLU A 122 0.89 -0.04 -16.62
C GLU A 122 1.34 -1.18 -15.69
N VAL A 123 2.44 -0.99 -14.94
CA VAL A 123 2.90 -1.96 -13.93
C VAL A 123 1.87 -2.05 -12.80
N ALA A 124 1.40 -0.90 -12.30
CA ALA A 124 0.36 -0.85 -11.29
C ALA A 124 -0.93 -1.54 -11.77
N ARG A 125 -1.37 -1.27 -13.01
CA ARG A 125 -2.57 -1.88 -13.61
C ARG A 125 -2.47 -3.40 -13.64
N GLN A 126 -1.39 -3.95 -14.22
CA GLN A 126 -1.22 -5.40 -14.33
C GLN A 126 -1.05 -6.07 -12.96
N ALA A 127 -0.33 -5.44 -12.03
CA ALA A 127 -0.17 -5.99 -10.70
C ALA A 127 -1.49 -6.02 -9.90
N MET A 128 -2.36 -5.02 -10.10
CA MET A 128 -3.71 -5.01 -9.53
C MET A 128 -4.61 -6.10 -10.12
N GLU A 129 -4.45 -6.51 -11.37
CA GLU A 129 -5.27 -7.59 -11.97
C GLU A 129 -5.03 -8.95 -11.31
N LEU A 130 -3.91 -9.12 -10.59
CA LEU A 130 -3.59 -10.35 -9.86
C LEU A 130 -4.38 -10.55 -8.55
N GLY A 131 -5.24 -9.59 -8.18
CA GLY A 131 -6.31 -9.78 -7.19
C GLY A 131 -5.94 -9.66 -5.70
N ARG A 132 -4.66 -9.48 -5.33
CA ARG A 132 -4.22 -9.29 -3.92
C ARG A 132 -3.41 -8.02 -3.68
N THR A 133 -3.45 -7.10 -4.64
CA THR A 133 -2.52 -5.97 -4.71
C THR A 133 -3.25 -4.63 -4.61
N SER A 134 -2.71 -3.74 -3.79
CA SER A 134 -2.93 -2.28 -3.81
C SER A 134 -1.67 -1.65 -4.44
N SER A 135 -1.76 -0.55 -5.19
CA SER A 135 -0.54 0.17 -5.62
C SER A 135 -0.23 1.28 -4.63
N THR A 136 1.04 1.61 -4.39
CA THR A 136 1.46 2.82 -3.64
C THR A 136 2.46 3.57 -4.51
N THR A 137 2.20 4.84 -4.81
CA THR A 137 3.14 5.69 -5.56
C THR A 137 3.69 6.73 -4.60
N PHE A 138 5.01 6.83 -4.44
CA PHE A 138 5.66 7.94 -3.75
C PHE A 138 6.36 8.86 -4.76
N GLY A 139 5.90 10.11 -4.82
CA GLY A 139 6.51 11.17 -5.64
C GLY A 139 5.46 12.00 -6.38
N GLU A 140 5.38 13.29 -6.06
CA GLU A 140 4.46 14.23 -6.71
C GLU A 140 5.21 15.37 -7.40
N PRO A 141 4.54 16.13 -8.28
CA PRO A 141 4.17 17.44 -7.74
C PRO A 141 2.68 17.65 -7.52
N ARG A 142 1.78 16.86 -8.13
CA ARG A 142 0.33 17.08 -7.98
C ARG A 142 -0.50 15.81 -8.19
N ARG A 143 -0.95 15.17 -7.11
CA ARG A 143 -2.20 14.43 -7.07
C ARG A 143 -2.26 12.90 -6.96
N THR A 144 -1.26 12.11 -6.56
CA THR A 144 -1.40 10.64 -6.70
C THR A 144 -0.95 9.85 -5.47
N LEU A 145 -1.90 9.64 -4.55
CA LEU A 145 -1.91 8.52 -3.62
C LEU A 145 -2.69 7.39 -4.28
N ILE A 146 -2.07 6.22 -4.44
CA ILE A 146 -2.87 5.01 -4.59
C ILE A 146 -2.69 4.24 -3.28
N TRP A 147 -3.84 4.06 -2.65
CA TRP A 147 -4.12 3.59 -1.30
C TRP A 147 -5.66 3.49 -1.30
N PRO A 148 -6.25 2.41 -0.77
CA PRO A 148 -7.28 1.65 -1.48
C PRO A 148 -8.34 2.56 -2.09
N VAL A 149 -8.64 2.31 -3.37
CA VAL A 149 -9.67 3.00 -4.14
C VAL A 149 -10.93 3.13 -3.27
N LEU A 150 -11.09 4.31 -2.66
CA LEU A 150 -12.34 4.69 -2.02
C LEU A 150 -13.38 4.61 -3.13
N PRO A 151 -14.50 3.87 -2.93
CA PRO A 151 -15.56 3.87 -3.93
C PRO A 151 -15.97 5.32 -4.20
N PRO A 152 -16.22 5.71 -5.45
CA PRO A 152 -16.60 7.07 -5.78
C PRO A 152 -17.79 7.46 -4.90
N ARG A 153 -17.70 8.63 -4.26
CA ARG A 153 -18.82 9.23 -3.54
C ARG A 153 -20.01 9.27 -4.50
N THR A 154 -20.99 8.41 -4.30
CA THR A 154 -22.32 8.60 -4.87
C THR A 154 -22.84 9.90 -4.27
N ALA A 155 -22.74 10.99 -5.03
CA ALA A 155 -23.49 12.19 -4.76
C ALA A 155 -24.97 11.81 -4.82
N ARG A 156 -25.62 11.72 -3.65
CA ARG A 156 -27.08 11.68 -3.59
C ARG A 156 -27.57 12.97 -4.23
N ARG A 157 -28.10 12.88 -5.45
CA ARG A 157 -29.06 13.87 -5.94
C ARG A 157 -30.34 13.63 -5.15
N SER A 158 -30.64 14.55 -4.26
CA SER A 158 -31.99 14.73 -3.73
C SER A 158 -32.90 15.14 -4.88
N PHE A 159 -34.07 14.48 -4.99
CA PHE A 159 -35.20 14.99 -5.77
C PHE A 159 -35.77 16.25 -5.12
#